data_AF-A0A7Z6Y227-F1
#
_entry.id   AF-A0A7Z6Y227-F1
#
_cell.length_a   1.000
_cell.length_b   1.000
_cell.length_c   1.000
_cell.angle_alpha   90.00
_cell.angle_beta   90.00
_cell.angle_gamma   90.00
#
_symmetry.space_group_name_H-M   'P 1'
#
loop_
_entity.id
_entity.type
_entity.pdbx_description
1 polymer ?
#
loop_
_entity_poly.entity_id
_entity_poly.type
_entity_poly.pdbx_seq_one_letter_code
_entity_poly.pdbx_strand_id
1 'polypeptide(L)'
;MDSTQQPEDDGIIRIQRLVPGQVDVVLGAHPSRKLSARPDKSRSYWLWLAGLIVAGCLAGLLVSHARSPKVALAPPVERPAPEPETTMIDSEPTMVASPAPAPSTKAPDLLPVAATREQPAAVQPLDNCMKSGNVIDESVLNCRFGQVPRPAQAEPAKGMVSADYMADFKANAARNPARPARPYSVATASIREWDGRNRYRAQWRVYGNTIDGDSVCENFAIRSFERRECRKAAQVNFKEECREWTKRAARNRDEDSKNAEQRYCEVAATFSP
;
A
#
# COMPACT_ATOMS: atom_id res chain seq x y z
N MET A 1 43.43 -31.39 1.93
CA MET A 1 42.34 -30.91 2.78
C MET A 1 42.22 -29.43 2.52
N ASP A 2 41.10 -28.98 1.98
CA ASP A 2 40.44 -27.73 2.39
C ASP A 2 39.09 -27.66 1.66
N SER A 3 38.03 -27.68 2.45
CA SER A 3 36.63 -27.70 2.00
C SER A 3 36.17 -26.27 1.72
N THR A 4 35.76 -25.98 0.49
CA THR A 4 35.09 -24.71 0.16
C THR A 4 33.62 -24.82 0.54
N GLN A 5 33.30 -24.56 1.81
CA GLN A 5 31.93 -24.40 2.27
C GLN A 5 31.42 -23.02 1.83
N GLN A 6 30.40 -22.99 0.96
CA GLN A 6 29.66 -21.78 0.62
C GLN A 6 28.87 -21.31 1.86
N PRO A 7 28.86 -20.01 2.19
CA PRO A 7 28.13 -19.51 3.35
C PRO A 7 26.63 -19.52 3.07
N GLU A 8 25.84 -19.95 4.06
CA GLU A 8 24.39 -19.90 4.01
C GLU A 8 23.90 -18.44 4.03
N ASP A 9 22.88 -18.18 3.21
CA ASP A 9 22.34 -16.84 2.92
C ASP A 9 21.19 -16.52 3.88
N ASP A 10 21.51 -15.86 5.00
CA ASP A 10 20.55 -15.54 6.08
C ASP A 10 19.54 -14.42 5.72
N GLY A 11 19.41 -14.02 4.45
CA GLY A 11 18.46 -12.99 4.02
C GLY A 11 18.77 -11.57 4.56
N ILE A 12 19.92 -11.39 5.21
CA ILE A 12 20.42 -10.10 5.70
C ILE A 12 21.45 -9.56 4.71
N ILE A 13 21.13 -8.45 4.04
CA ILE A 13 22.05 -7.77 3.11
C ILE A 13 23.21 -7.15 3.91
N ARG A 14 24.38 -7.80 3.90
CA ARG A 14 25.62 -7.23 4.45
C ARG A 14 26.34 -6.45 3.35
N ILE A 15 26.21 -5.12 3.37
CA ILE A 15 26.97 -4.26 2.45
C ILE A 15 28.39 -4.11 3.01
N GLN A 16 29.35 -4.89 2.52
CA GLN A 16 30.77 -4.59 2.72
C GLN A 16 31.21 -3.54 1.69
N ARG A 17 31.74 -2.41 2.17
CA ARG A 17 32.45 -1.45 1.30
C ARG A 17 33.77 -2.09 0.87
N LEU A 18 33.87 -2.47 -0.39
CA LEU A 18 35.17 -2.72 -1.01
C LEU A 18 35.88 -1.38 -1.31
N VAL A 19 37.21 -1.45 -1.30
CA VAL A 19 38.17 -0.37 -1.53
C VAL A 19 37.88 0.36 -2.85
N PRO A 20 37.99 1.71 -2.90
CA PRO A 20 37.60 2.47 -4.10
C PRO A 20 38.62 2.26 -5.22
N GLY A 21 38.17 1.79 -6.39
CA GLY A 21 39.01 1.73 -7.60
C GLY A 21 38.52 0.81 -8.72
N GLN A 22 37.60 -0.12 -8.46
CA GLN A 22 37.05 -1.01 -9.48
C GLN A 22 35.55 -1.14 -9.32
N VAL A 23 34.81 -0.87 -10.39
CA VAL A 23 33.36 -1.07 -10.48
C VAL A 23 33.15 -2.28 -11.36
N ASP A 24 32.77 -3.40 -10.75
CA ASP A 24 32.33 -4.59 -11.48
C ASP A 24 30.80 -4.51 -11.64
N VAL A 25 30.33 -4.36 -12.87
CA VAL A 25 28.90 -4.26 -13.17
C VAL A 25 28.36 -5.67 -13.31
N VAL A 26 27.94 -6.26 -12.20
CA VAL A 26 27.18 -7.51 -12.22
C VAL A 26 25.73 -7.17 -12.61
N LEU A 27 25.40 -7.35 -13.90
CA LEU A 27 24.02 -7.39 -14.37
C LEU A 27 23.34 -8.63 -13.76
N GLY A 28 22.78 -8.47 -12.56
CA GLY A 28 21.98 -9.50 -11.91
C GLY A 28 20.78 -9.87 -12.78
N ALA A 29 20.79 -11.10 -13.32
CA ALA A 29 19.67 -11.66 -14.05
C ALA A 29 18.42 -11.69 -13.16
N HIS A 30 17.36 -11.03 -13.61
CA HIS A 30 16.06 -11.05 -12.93
C HIS A 30 15.52 -12.49 -12.92
N PRO A 31 14.97 -12.99 -11.79
CA PRO A 31 14.35 -14.31 -11.78
C PRO A 31 13.11 -14.29 -12.68
N SER A 32 13.14 -15.12 -13.73
CA SER A 32 11.97 -15.38 -14.56
C SER A 32 10.85 -15.92 -13.67
N ARG A 33 9.70 -15.24 -13.65
CA ARG A 33 8.46 -15.74 -13.04
C ARG A 33 8.17 -17.15 -13.57
N LYS A 34 8.30 -18.16 -12.72
CA LYS A 34 7.66 -19.45 -12.97
C LYS A 34 6.15 -19.21 -12.94
N LEU A 35 5.49 -19.36 -14.08
CA LEU A 35 4.04 -19.48 -14.11
C LEU A 35 3.68 -20.72 -13.28
N SER A 36 3.04 -20.50 -12.13
CA SER A 36 2.45 -21.58 -11.36
C SER A 36 1.47 -22.33 -12.27
N ALA A 37 1.75 -23.62 -12.50
CA ALA A 37 0.83 -24.52 -13.17
C ALA A 37 -0.54 -24.40 -12.49
N ARG A 38 -1.59 -24.19 -13.29
CA ARG A 38 -2.97 -24.21 -12.80
C ARG A 38 -3.23 -25.58 -12.16
N PRO A 39 -3.94 -25.65 -11.02
CA PRO A 39 -4.32 -26.94 -10.47
C PRO A 39 -5.20 -27.66 -11.48
N ASP A 40 -4.78 -28.87 -11.85
CA ASP A 40 -5.52 -29.76 -12.70
C ASP A 40 -6.84 -30.10 -11.98
N LYS A 41 -7.96 -29.52 -12.43
CA LYS A 41 -9.27 -29.84 -11.89
C LYS A 41 -9.57 -31.27 -12.28
N SER A 42 -9.44 -32.19 -11.32
CA SER A 42 -9.67 -33.61 -11.52
C SER A 42 -11.06 -33.83 -12.12
N ARG A 43 -11.12 -34.47 -13.29
CA ARG A 43 -12.35 -34.83 -14.01
C ARG A 43 -13.38 -35.53 -13.12
N SER A 44 -12.94 -36.19 -12.04
CA SER A 44 -13.79 -36.85 -11.06
C SER A 44 -14.67 -35.88 -10.25
N TYR A 45 -14.16 -34.70 -9.86
CA TYR A 45 -14.95 -33.73 -9.08
C TYR A 45 -16.08 -33.12 -9.91
N TRP A 46 -15.83 -32.89 -11.21
CA TRP A 46 -16.85 -32.36 -12.12
C TRP A 46 -17.95 -33.39 -12.41
N LEU A 47 -17.60 -34.67 -12.58
CA LEU A 47 -18.56 -35.76 -12.72
C LEU A 47 -19.42 -35.93 -11.45
N TRP A 48 -18.82 -35.78 -10.28
CA TRP A 48 -19.54 -35.87 -9.01
C TRP A 48 -20.52 -34.71 -8.81
N LEU A 49 -20.11 -33.48 -9.14
CA LEU A 49 -20.99 -32.31 -9.14
C LEU A 49 -22.14 -32.46 -10.15
N ALA A 50 -21.88 -32.97 -11.35
CA ALA A 50 -22.92 -33.23 -12.34
C ALA A 50 -23.94 -34.26 -11.82
N GLY A 51 -23.47 -35.32 -11.15
CA GLY A 51 -24.34 -36.32 -10.51
C GLY A 51 -25.25 -35.71 -9.44
N LEU A 52 -24.74 -34.82 -8.60
CA LEU A 52 -25.54 -34.14 -7.58
C LEU A 52 -26.60 -33.21 -8.18
N ILE A 53 -26.29 -32.52 -9.27
CA ILE A 53 -27.24 -31.65 -9.97
C ILE A 53 -28.40 -32.48 -10.55
N VAL A 54 -28.09 -33.61 -11.20
CA VAL A 54 -29.13 -34.50 -11.78
C VAL A 54 -30.01 -35.09 -10.69
N ALA A 55 -29.43 -35.55 -9.56
CA ALA A 55 -30.19 -36.06 -8.43
C ALA A 55 -31.11 -34.98 -7.81
N GLY A 56 -30.61 -33.74 -7.69
CA GLY A 56 -31.40 -32.59 -7.24
C GLY A 56 -32.56 -32.26 -8.17
N CYS A 57 -32.35 -32.29 -9.49
CA CYS A 57 -33.41 -32.07 -10.47
C CYS A 57 -34.49 -33.16 -10.43
N LEU A 58 -34.09 -34.44 -10.29
CA LEU A 58 -35.05 -35.55 -10.17
C LEU A 58 -35.87 -35.46 -8.87
N ALA A 59 -35.24 -35.13 -7.75
CA ALA A 59 -35.93 -34.89 -6.49
C ALA A 59 -36.88 -33.67 -6.57
N GLY A 60 -36.44 -32.59 -7.23
CA GLY A 60 -37.26 -31.40 -7.46
C GLY A 60 -38.49 -31.67 -8.30
N LEU A 61 -38.38 -32.48 -9.36
CA LEU A 61 -39.52 -32.87 -10.19
C LEU A 61 -40.53 -33.73 -9.41
N LEU A 62 -40.06 -34.70 -8.60
CA LEU A 62 -40.93 -35.51 -7.76
C LEU A 62 -41.69 -34.68 -6.71
N VAL A 63 -41.05 -33.67 -6.11
CA VAL A 63 -41.69 -32.76 -5.16
C VAL A 63 -42.66 -31.79 -5.86
N SER A 64 -42.37 -31.39 -7.10
CA SER A 64 -43.22 -30.49 -7.89
C SER A 64 -44.51 -31.18 -8.34
N HIS A 65 -44.46 -32.47 -8.68
CA HIS A 65 -45.65 -33.25 -9.01
C HIS A 65 -46.55 -33.56 -7.79
N ALA A 66 -45.99 -33.50 -6.57
CA ALA A 66 -46.75 -33.69 -5.34
C ALA A 66 -47.45 -32.41 -4.83
N ARG A 67 -47.13 -31.23 -5.39
CA ARG A 67 -47.70 -29.94 -4.98
C ARG A 67 -48.47 -29.30 -6.13
N SER A 68 -49.73 -29.69 -6.31
CA SER A 68 -50.69 -28.90 -7.07
C SER A 68 -50.86 -27.52 -6.41
N PRO A 69 -50.70 -26.40 -7.13
CA PRO A 69 -50.88 -25.08 -6.54
C PRO A 69 -52.36 -24.77 -6.38
N LYS A 70 -52.82 -24.69 -5.13
CA LYS A 70 -54.12 -24.09 -4.79
C LYS A 70 -53.95 -22.57 -4.82
N VAL A 71 -54.45 -21.95 -5.87
CA VAL A 71 -54.56 -20.50 -6.01
C VAL A 71 -55.51 -19.98 -4.95
N ALA A 72 -55.00 -19.21 -3.99
CA ALA A 72 -55.80 -18.41 -3.07
C ALA A 72 -55.73 -16.95 -3.51
N LEU A 73 -56.88 -16.47 -3.97
CA LEU A 73 -57.19 -15.09 -4.34
C LEU A 73 -57.19 -14.21 -3.08
N ALA A 74 -56.50 -13.08 -3.09
CA ALA A 74 -56.66 -12.02 -2.09
C ALA A 74 -57.41 -10.83 -2.71
N PRO A 75 -58.45 -10.27 -2.06
CA PRO A 75 -59.00 -8.97 -2.41
C PRO A 75 -58.32 -7.82 -1.63
N PRO A 76 -58.56 -6.55 -2.02
CA PRO A 76 -57.53 -5.53 -2.09
C PRO A 76 -57.65 -4.38 -1.06
N VAL A 77 -56.52 -3.66 -0.91
CA VAL A 77 -56.32 -2.20 -0.77
C VAL A 77 -57.25 -1.40 0.14
N GLU A 78 -56.66 -0.72 1.14
CA GLU A 78 -57.12 0.63 1.50
C GLU A 78 -55.97 1.51 2.06
N ARG A 79 -55.66 2.58 1.31
CA ARG A 79 -55.03 3.86 1.69
C ARG A 79 -55.81 4.90 0.89
N PRO A 80 -56.17 6.09 1.43
CA PRO A 80 -55.24 7.22 1.67
C PRO A 80 -55.66 8.00 2.95
N ALA A 81 -55.14 9.15 3.41
CA ALA A 81 -54.58 10.36 2.81
C ALA A 81 -53.98 11.27 3.95
N PRO A 82 -53.38 12.45 3.63
CA PRO A 82 -52.33 13.14 4.41
C PRO A 82 -52.72 14.48 5.13
N GLU A 83 -51.68 15.13 5.70
CA GLU A 83 -51.49 16.56 6.07
C GLU A 83 -52.08 17.11 7.41
N PRO A 84 -51.58 18.24 7.99
CA PRO A 84 -50.61 19.23 7.46
C PRO A 84 -49.45 19.70 8.40
N GLU A 85 -48.62 20.55 7.79
CA GLU A 85 -47.53 21.43 8.25
C GLU A 85 -47.72 22.19 9.57
N THR A 86 -46.61 22.53 10.25
CA THR A 86 -46.46 23.85 10.89
C THR A 86 -44.98 24.29 11.02
N THR A 87 -44.70 25.42 10.35
CA THR A 87 -43.79 26.55 10.67
C THR A 87 -42.26 26.42 10.74
N MET A 88 -41.69 27.23 9.84
CA MET A 88 -40.38 27.89 9.83
C MET A 88 -39.95 28.48 11.17
N ILE A 89 -38.66 28.38 11.50
CA ILE A 89 -37.89 29.48 12.10
C ILE A 89 -36.50 29.52 11.45
N ASP A 90 -36.24 30.70 10.89
CA ASP A 90 -35.03 31.21 10.26
C ASP A 90 -33.89 31.46 11.26
N SER A 91 -32.65 31.25 10.85
CA SER A 91 -31.44 31.76 11.53
C SER A 91 -30.25 31.70 10.56
N GLU A 92 -30.06 32.82 9.86
CA GLU A 92 -28.82 33.26 9.21
C GLU A 92 -27.65 33.35 10.19
N PRO A 93 -26.42 33.02 9.76
CA PRO A 93 -25.23 33.66 10.30
C PRO A 93 -24.42 34.36 9.19
N THR A 94 -24.25 35.65 9.43
CA THR A 94 -23.42 36.66 8.78
C THR A 94 -22.00 36.18 8.44
N MET A 95 -21.60 36.44 7.19
CA MET A 95 -20.25 36.31 6.67
C MET A 95 -19.29 37.35 7.29
N VAL A 96 -18.08 36.92 7.67
CA VAL A 96 -16.94 37.84 7.89
C VAL A 96 -15.75 37.34 7.09
N ALA A 97 -15.36 38.14 6.10
CA ALA A 97 -14.21 37.93 5.22
C ALA A 97 -12.90 38.31 5.92
N SER A 98 -11.84 37.52 5.68
CA SER A 98 -10.47 37.78 6.14
C SER A 98 -9.56 37.99 4.92
N PRO A 99 -8.67 39.01 4.90
CA PRO A 99 -7.86 39.32 3.72
C PRO A 99 -6.55 38.54 3.67
N ALA A 100 -6.16 38.12 2.46
CA ALA A 100 -4.91 37.42 2.14
C ALA A 100 -3.71 38.38 2.01
N PRO A 101 -2.48 37.97 2.38
CA PRO A 101 -1.26 38.71 2.10
C PRO A 101 -0.59 38.29 0.77
N ALA A 102 -0.06 39.26 0.04
CA ALA A 102 0.65 39.11 -1.24
C ALA A 102 2.11 38.61 -1.09
N PRO A 103 2.69 37.96 -2.12
CA PRO A 103 4.08 37.47 -2.09
C PRO A 103 5.09 38.55 -2.52
N SER A 104 6.22 38.64 -1.81
CA SER A 104 7.35 39.51 -2.17
C SER A 104 8.45 38.67 -2.84
N THR A 105 8.67 38.87 -4.14
CA THR A 105 9.80 38.33 -4.90
C THR A 105 10.95 39.34 -4.92
N LYS A 106 12.10 38.97 -4.36
CA LYS A 106 13.39 39.61 -4.66
C LYS A 106 14.41 38.52 -5.01
N ALA A 107 14.80 38.47 -6.28
CA ALA A 107 15.96 37.73 -6.74
C ALA A 107 17.21 38.63 -6.65
N PRO A 108 18.38 38.13 -6.24
CA PRO A 108 19.64 38.87 -6.38
C PRO A 108 20.29 38.58 -7.74
N ASP A 109 20.70 39.65 -8.42
CA ASP A 109 21.53 39.63 -9.62
C ASP A 109 22.88 38.95 -9.36
N LEU A 110 23.23 37.96 -10.19
CA LEU A 110 24.58 37.41 -10.28
C LEU A 110 25.30 38.05 -11.46
N LEU A 111 26.33 38.86 -11.18
CA LEU A 111 27.30 39.30 -12.19
C LEU A 111 28.30 38.15 -12.44
N PRO A 112 28.67 37.83 -13.69
CA PRO A 112 29.69 36.82 -13.95
C PRO A 112 31.08 37.41 -13.70
N VAL A 113 31.86 36.69 -12.88
CA VAL A 113 33.31 36.88 -12.73
C VAL A 113 33.97 36.68 -14.10
N ALA A 114 34.69 37.70 -14.58
CA ALA A 114 35.53 37.59 -15.75
C ALA A 114 36.65 36.58 -15.48
N ALA A 115 36.70 35.50 -16.26
CA ALA A 115 37.82 34.56 -16.23
C ALA A 115 39.07 35.24 -16.79
N THR A 116 40.05 35.50 -15.92
CA THR A 116 41.43 35.79 -16.32
C THR A 116 41.94 34.58 -17.10
N ARG A 117 42.14 34.73 -18.41
CA ARG A 117 42.92 33.78 -19.20
C ARG A 117 44.39 33.97 -18.85
N GLU A 118 44.85 33.23 -17.84
CA GLU A 118 46.26 33.08 -17.56
C GLU A 118 46.89 32.26 -18.70
N GLN A 119 47.95 32.81 -19.30
CA GLN A 119 48.63 32.23 -20.46
C GLN A 119 49.20 30.85 -20.11
N PRO A 120 49.17 29.85 -21.02
CA PRO A 120 49.69 28.53 -20.70
C PRO A 120 51.22 28.60 -20.56
N ALA A 121 51.72 28.24 -19.38
CA ALA A 121 53.13 27.94 -19.17
C ALA A 121 53.61 26.91 -20.21
N ALA A 122 54.87 27.01 -20.64
CA ALA A 122 55.46 26.21 -21.71
C ALA A 122 55.31 24.69 -21.46
N VAL A 123 54.30 24.09 -22.11
CA VAL A 123 54.02 22.65 -22.02
C VAL A 123 55.03 21.89 -22.91
N GLN A 124 55.84 21.02 -22.32
CA GLN A 124 56.70 20.11 -23.08
C GLN A 124 55.85 19.07 -23.84
N PRO A 125 56.27 18.61 -25.04
CA PRO A 125 55.56 17.57 -25.76
C PRO A 125 55.57 16.26 -24.96
N LEU A 126 54.41 15.58 -24.91
CA LEU A 126 54.22 14.37 -24.09
C LEU A 126 55.20 13.25 -24.47
N ASP A 127 55.58 13.16 -25.74
CA ASP A 127 56.49 12.16 -26.27
C ASP A 127 57.88 12.20 -25.61
N ASN A 128 58.34 13.38 -25.19
CA ASN A 128 59.62 13.53 -24.47
C ASN A 128 59.54 13.07 -23.01
N CYS A 129 58.33 12.96 -22.46
CA CYS A 129 58.10 12.64 -21.05
C CYS A 129 57.62 11.20 -20.83
N MET A 130 57.08 10.54 -21.87
CA MET A 130 56.64 9.14 -21.80
C MET A 130 57.83 8.19 -21.90
N LYS A 131 58.14 7.47 -20.82
CA LYS A 131 59.18 6.42 -20.82
C LYS A 131 58.58 5.10 -21.31
N SER A 132 58.93 4.66 -22.52
CA SER A 132 58.78 3.31 -23.12
C SER A 132 57.57 2.42 -22.74
N GLY A 133 56.47 3.01 -22.25
CA GLY A 133 55.29 2.32 -21.76
C GLY A 133 54.13 3.31 -21.61
N ASN A 134 52.90 2.83 -21.83
CA ASN A 134 51.69 3.64 -21.87
C ASN A 134 51.16 4.06 -20.48
N VAL A 135 52.00 4.08 -19.45
CA VAL A 135 51.60 4.41 -18.08
C VAL A 135 51.95 5.87 -17.80
N ILE A 136 50.92 6.69 -17.58
CA ILE A 136 51.07 8.10 -17.20
C ILE A 136 51.17 8.16 -15.68
N ASP A 137 52.36 8.44 -15.16
CA ASP A 137 52.63 8.60 -13.73
C ASP A 137 52.89 10.07 -13.35
N GLU A 138 53.03 10.36 -12.05
CA GLU A 138 53.33 11.71 -11.53
C GLU A 138 54.63 12.29 -12.13
N SER A 139 55.56 11.43 -12.60
CA SER A 139 56.80 11.86 -13.24
C SER A 139 56.59 12.37 -14.66
N VAL A 140 55.67 11.76 -15.42
CA VAL A 140 55.25 12.25 -16.75
C VAL A 140 54.54 13.61 -16.63
N LEU A 141 53.67 13.76 -15.62
CA LEU A 141 53.00 15.05 -15.35
C LEU A 141 54.02 16.12 -14.96
N ASN A 142 54.96 15.80 -14.08
CA ASN A 142 55.97 16.76 -13.63
C ASN A 142 56.97 17.16 -14.73
N CYS A 143 57.30 16.23 -15.63
CA CYS A 143 58.13 16.51 -16.81
C CYS A 143 57.43 17.45 -17.79
N ARG A 144 56.12 17.25 -18.00
CA ARG A 144 55.35 18.01 -18.99
C ARG A 144 54.94 19.39 -18.51
N PHE A 145 54.59 19.51 -17.23
CA PHE A 145 53.95 20.70 -16.65
C PHE A 145 54.76 21.34 -15.52
N GLY A 146 55.94 20.82 -15.18
CA GLY A 146 56.71 21.25 -14.00
C GLY A 146 56.13 20.68 -12.69
N GLN A 147 56.59 21.17 -11.53
CA GLN A 147 56.06 20.71 -10.23
C GLN A 147 54.56 21.00 -10.14
N VAL A 148 53.74 19.96 -10.32
CA VAL A 148 52.29 20.07 -10.14
C VAL A 148 52.02 20.15 -8.64
N PRO A 149 51.33 21.18 -8.13
CA PRO A 149 50.94 21.23 -6.73
C PRO A 149 50.16 19.95 -6.40
N ARG A 150 50.70 19.13 -5.50
CA ARG A 150 49.94 18.00 -4.95
C ARG A 150 48.68 18.60 -4.32
N PRO A 151 47.47 18.16 -4.69
CA PRO A 151 46.29 18.60 -3.97
C PRO A 151 46.53 18.24 -2.50
N ALA A 152 46.69 19.27 -1.66
CA ALA A 152 46.72 19.08 -0.22
C ALA A 152 45.52 18.21 0.11
N GLN A 153 45.72 17.15 0.89
CA GLN A 153 44.65 16.20 1.24
C GLN A 153 43.42 17.01 1.62
N ALA A 154 42.47 17.08 0.68
CA ALA A 154 41.32 17.92 0.87
C ALA A 154 40.63 17.38 2.10
N GLU A 155 40.32 18.28 3.04
CA GLU A 155 39.44 17.98 4.16
C GLU A 155 38.35 17.01 3.69
N PRO A 156 38.12 15.90 4.42
CA PRO A 156 37.21 14.85 3.98
C PRO A 156 35.92 15.51 3.53
N ALA A 157 35.52 15.25 2.28
CA ALA A 157 34.42 15.94 1.62
C ALA A 157 33.24 15.99 2.59
N LYS A 158 32.99 17.18 3.15
CA LYS A 158 31.85 17.42 4.01
C LYS A 158 30.66 17.28 3.09
N GLY A 159 30.01 16.11 3.13
CA GLY A 159 28.76 15.89 2.44
C GLY A 159 27.80 17.01 2.79
N MET A 160 26.82 17.29 1.92
CA MET A 160 25.85 18.37 2.12
C MET A 160 24.99 18.25 3.40
N VAL A 161 25.29 17.30 4.27
CA VAL A 161 24.58 17.01 5.50
C VAL A 161 25.60 16.94 6.64
N SER A 162 25.33 17.67 7.72
CA SER A 162 26.18 17.66 8.91
C SER A 162 26.20 16.27 9.55
N ALA A 163 27.32 15.95 10.21
CA ALA A 163 27.43 14.72 11.00
C ALA A 163 26.34 14.66 12.08
N ASP A 164 26.02 15.81 12.68
CA ASP A 164 24.98 15.92 13.71
C ASP A 164 23.59 15.62 13.16
N TYR A 165 23.25 16.14 11.97
CA TYR A 165 21.97 15.81 11.32
C TYR A 165 21.88 14.31 10.99
N MET A 166 22.98 13.69 10.52
CA MET A 166 23.02 12.25 10.27
C MET A 166 22.88 11.44 11.56
N ALA A 167 23.44 11.91 12.67
CA ALA A 167 23.30 11.28 13.98
C ALA A 167 21.86 11.37 14.48
N ASP A 168 21.23 12.54 14.38
CA ASP A 168 19.83 12.76 14.76
C ASP A 168 18.87 11.96 13.89
N PHE A 169 19.10 11.92 12.58
CA PHE A 169 18.29 11.13 11.66
C PHE A 169 18.36 9.64 12.00
N LYS A 170 19.56 9.11 12.26
CA LYS A 170 19.74 7.70 12.66
C LYS A 170 19.11 7.42 14.02
N ALA A 171 19.26 8.33 14.98
CA ALA A 171 18.64 8.21 16.30
C ALA A 171 17.10 8.21 16.19
N ASN A 172 16.52 9.07 15.35
CA ASN A 172 15.09 9.13 15.11
C ASN A 172 14.56 7.93 14.33
N ALA A 173 15.33 7.40 13.38
CA ALA A 173 15.01 6.17 12.67
C ALA A 173 14.99 4.95 13.62
N ALA A 174 15.92 4.88 14.57
CA ALA A 174 15.97 3.81 15.57
C ALA A 174 14.86 3.94 16.65
N ARG A 175 14.40 5.16 16.94
CA ARG A 175 13.30 5.43 17.90
C ARG A 175 11.92 5.05 17.38
N ASN A 176 11.75 5.03 16.06
CA ASN A 176 10.54 4.52 15.42
C ASN A 176 10.84 3.17 14.74
N PRO A 177 11.06 2.08 15.52
CA PRO A 177 11.01 0.76 14.91
C PRO A 177 9.63 0.65 14.28
N ALA A 178 9.58 0.35 12.97
CA ALA A 178 8.34 0.05 12.28
C ALA A 178 7.54 -0.90 13.17
N ARG A 179 6.39 -0.42 13.69
CA ARG A 179 5.62 -1.12 14.72
C ARG A 179 5.47 -2.57 14.28
N PRO A 180 5.84 -3.57 15.11
CA PRO A 180 5.77 -4.96 14.70
C PRO A 180 4.36 -5.23 14.19
N ALA A 181 4.26 -5.53 12.89
CA ALA A 181 2.98 -5.71 12.23
C ALA A 181 2.30 -6.92 12.87
N ARG A 182 1.25 -6.67 13.67
CA ARG A 182 0.44 -7.75 14.23
C ARG A 182 -0.12 -8.56 13.05
N PRO A 183 -0.06 -9.91 13.09
CA PRO A 183 -0.63 -10.70 12.03
C PRO A 183 -2.12 -10.38 11.90
N TYR A 184 -2.56 -10.09 10.68
CA TYR A 184 -3.95 -9.83 10.37
C TYR A 184 -4.40 -10.67 9.19
N SER A 185 -5.69 -10.96 9.14
CA SER A 185 -6.34 -11.50 7.96
C SER A 185 -7.13 -10.40 7.27
N VAL A 186 -7.29 -10.49 5.94
CA VAL A 186 -8.12 -9.55 5.18
C VAL A 186 -9.47 -10.21 4.93
N ALA A 187 -10.52 -9.66 5.52
CA ALA A 187 -11.90 -10.04 5.23
C ALA A 187 -12.40 -9.25 4.03
N THR A 188 -13.18 -9.91 3.18
CA THR A 188 -13.88 -9.28 2.04
C THR A 188 -15.36 -9.53 2.18
N ALA A 189 -16.18 -8.48 2.04
CA ALA A 189 -17.63 -8.60 2.01
C ALA A 189 -18.23 -7.79 0.87
N SER A 190 -19.42 -8.20 0.43
CA SER A 190 -20.23 -7.42 -0.50
C SER A 190 -21.28 -6.64 0.29
N ILE A 191 -21.16 -5.32 0.31
CA ILE A 191 -22.02 -4.43 1.10
C ILE A 191 -23.00 -3.76 0.14
N ARG A 192 -24.29 -3.76 0.47
CA ARG A 192 -25.31 -3.14 -0.38
C ARG A 192 -25.17 -1.61 -0.34
N GLU A 193 -25.22 -0.97 -1.50
CA GLU A 193 -25.32 0.49 -1.58
C GLU A 193 -26.65 0.97 -1.00
N TRP A 194 -26.68 2.19 -0.48
CA TRP A 194 -27.89 2.76 0.12
C TRP A 194 -29.05 2.85 -0.89
N ASP A 195 -28.75 3.11 -2.17
CA ASP A 195 -29.72 3.14 -3.26
C ASP A 195 -30.20 1.74 -3.73
N GLY A 196 -29.58 0.68 -3.20
CA GLY A 196 -29.92 -0.72 -3.48
C GLY A 196 -29.56 -1.23 -4.87
N ARG A 197 -28.97 -0.41 -5.76
CA ARG A 197 -28.71 -0.82 -7.16
C ARG A 197 -27.43 -1.60 -7.31
N ASN A 198 -26.40 -1.23 -6.55
CA ASN A 198 -25.07 -1.81 -6.63
C ASN A 198 -24.60 -2.32 -5.26
N ARG A 199 -23.44 -2.98 -5.26
CA ARG A 199 -22.78 -3.48 -4.04
C ARG A 199 -21.32 -3.07 -4.04
N TYR A 200 -20.86 -2.50 -2.94
CA TYR A 200 -19.44 -2.29 -2.69
C TYR A 200 -18.77 -3.63 -2.36
N ARG A 201 -17.65 -3.91 -3.04
CA ARG A 201 -16.72 -4.96 -2.60
C ARG A 201 -15.78 -4.35 -1.57
N ALA A 202 -16.17 -4.43 -0.30
CA ALA A 202 -15.42 -3.86 0.79
C ALA A 202 -14.39 -4.86 1.32
N GLN A 203 -13.21 -4.34 1.67
CA GLN A 203 -12.16 -5.09 2.36
C GLN A 203 -11.79 -4.40 3.66
N TRP A 204 -11.42 -5.20 4.66
CA TRP A 204 -10.91 -4.72 5.94
C TRP A 204 -10.01 -5.78 6.57
N ARG A 205 -9.21 -5.33 7.52
CA ARG A 205 -8.31 -6.17 8.31
C ARG A 205 -9.03 -6.66 9.57
N VAL A 206 -8.71 -7.89 9.95
CA VAL A 206 -9.20 -8.54 11.16
C VAL A 206 -7.99 -9.03 11.95
N TYR A 207 -7.90 -8.58 13.20
CA TYR A 207 -6.88 -9.00 14.16
C TYR A 207 -7.51 -9.98 15.14
N GLY A 208 -7.21 -11.27 14.99
CA GLY A 208 -7.88 -12.32 15.75
C GLY A 208 -9.39 -12.31 15.46
N ASN A 209 -10.20 -11.88 16.43
CA ASN A 209 -11.64 -11.72 16.27
C ASN A 209 -12.13 -10.26 16.15
N THR A 210 -11.24 -9.28 16.21
CA THR A 210 -11.64 -7.87 16.18
C THR A 210 -11.43 -7.29 14.78
N ILE A 211 -12.45 -6.64 14.24
CA ILE A 211 -12.37 -5.91 12.97
C ILE A 211 -11.73 -4.54 13.23
N ASP A 212 -10.74 -4.18 12.41
CA ASP A 212 -10.15 -2.86 12.44
C ASP A 212 -11.02 -1.86 11.66
N GLY A 213 -11.73 -1.00 12.38
CA GLY A 213 -12.63 0.01 11.81
C GLY A 213 -11.94 0.98 10.83
N ASP A 214 -10.66 1.28 11.02
CA ASP A 214 -9.94 2.23 10.15
C ASP A 214 -9.62 1.60 8.79
N SER A 215 -9.44 0.29 8.77
CA SER A 215 -9.22 -0.49 7.56
C SER A 215 -10.48 -0.78 6.74
N VAL A 216 -11.66 -0.39 7.22
CA VAL A 216 -12.92 -0.61 6.49
C VAL A 216 -12.92 0.16 5.18
N CYS A 217 -13.19 -0.58 4.09
CA CYS A 217 -13.15 -0.11 2.71
C CYS A 217 -11.74 0.34 2.27
N GLU A 218 -10.70 -0.32 2.77
CA GLU A 218 -9.31 0.02 2.46
C GLU A 218 -8.94 -0.14 0.99
N ASN A 219 -9.67 -0.99 0.26
CA ASN A 219 -9.49 -1.20 -1.17
C ASN A 219 -9.82 0.03 -2.05
N PHE A 220 -10.44 1.07 -1.47
CA PHE A 220 -10.68 2.36 -2.13
C PHE A 220 -9.69 3.42 -1.63
N ALA A 221 -9.37 4.40 -2.48
CA ALA A 221 -8.43 5.46 -2.12
C ALA A 221 -8.92 6.27 -0.90
N ILE A 222 -8.01 6.66 0.00
CA ILE A 222 -8.32 7.22 1.33
C ILE A 222 -9.29 8.42 1.27
N ARG A 223 -9.16 9.28 0.26
CA ARG A 223 -10.00 10.49 0.09
C ARG A 223 -11.05 10.34 -1.01
N SER A 224 -11.32 9.12 -1.46
CA SER A 224 -12.28 8.89 -2.55
C SER A 224 -13.72 8.95 -2.04
N PHE A 225 -14.62 9.34 -2.93
CA PHE A 225 -16.05 9.36 -2.63
C PHE A 225 -16.56 7.95 -2.35
N GLU A 226 -16.09 6.96 -3.12
CA GLU A 226 -16.43 5.54 -2.97
C GLU A 226 -16.06 5.02 -1.59
N ARG A 227 -14.89 5.41 -1.04
CA ARG A 227 -14.50 5.00 0.32
C ARG A 227 -15.46 5.55 1.36
N ARG A 228 -15.85 6.83 1.25
CA ARG A 228 -16.78 7.48 2.19
C ARG A 228 -18.16 6.81 2.16
N GLU A 229 -18.70 6.56 0.97
CA GLU A 229 -20.00 5.92 0.82
C GLU A 229 -19.97 4.44 1.21
N CYS A 230 -18.89 3.72 0.87
CA CYS A 230 -18.68 2.35 1.32
C CYS A 230 -18.63 2.25 2.85
N ARG A 231 -17.93 3.16 3.54
CA ARG A 231 -17.87 3.19 5.01
C ARG A 231 -19.25 3.46 5.62
N LYS A 232 -20.02 4.42 5.08
CA LYS A 232 -21.41 4.66 5.52
C LYS A 232 -22.29 3.42 5.36
N ALA A 233 -22.21 2.77 4.20
CA ALA A 233 -22.94 1.52 3.95
C ALA A 233 -22.46 0.38 4.88
N ALA A 234 -21.17 0.33 5.19
CA ALA A 234 -20.59 -0.65 6.11
C ALA A 234 -21.11 -0.50 7.54
N GLN A 235 -21.35 0.73 8.00
CA GLN A 235 -21.95 0.95 9.31
C GLN A 235 -23.31 0.26 9.44
N VAL A 236 -24.15 0.38 8.40
CA VAL A 236 -25.45 -0.30 8.36
C VAL A 236 -25.26 -1.81 8.27
N ASN A 237 -24.37 -2.28 7.39
CA ASN A 237 -24.07 -3.70 7.22
C ASN A 237 -23.59 -4.36 8.52
N PHE A 238 -22.71 -3.72 9.29
CA PHE A 238 -22.24 -4.28 10.56
C PHE A 238 -23.37 -4.42 11.59
N LYS A 239 -24.32 -3.47 11.63
CA LYS A 239 -25.52 -3.58 12.48
C LYS A 239 -26.42 -4.74 12.05
N GLU A 240 -26.61 -4.92 10.74
CA GLU A 240 -27.38 -6.04 10.19
C GLU A 240 -26.69 -7.39 10.47
N GLU A 241 -25.39 -7.50 10.23
CA GLU A 241 -24.60 -8.70 10.52
C GLU A 241 -24.62 -9.03 12.01
N CYS A 242 -24.41 -8.05 12.90
CA CYS A 242 -24.54 -8.26 14.34
C CYS A 242 -25.90 -8.89 14.69
N ARG A 243 -27.00 -8.33 14.18
CA ARG A 243 -28.36 -8.86 14.42
C ARG A 243 -28.52 -10.28 13.89
N GLU A 244 -28.00 -10.58 12.70
CA GLU A 244 -28.11 -11.92 12.11
C GLU A 244 -27.24 -12.94 12.84
N TRP A 245 -26.02 -12.58 13.23
CA TRP A 245 -25.14 -13.44 14.00
C TRP A 245 -25.64 -13.69 15.41
N THR A 246 -26.22 -12.70 16.10
CA THR A 246 -26.91 -12.92 17.39
C THR A 246 -28.02 -13.97 17.26
N LYS A 247 -28.85 -13.89 16.20
CA LYS A 247 -29.88 -14.91 15.96
C LYS A 247 -29.30 -16.29 15.64
N ARG A 248 -28.16 -16.35 14.93
CA ARG A 248 -27.50 -17.63 14.60
C ARG A 248 -26.83 -18.24 15.82
N ALA A 249 -26.12 -17.45 16.62
CA ALA A 249 -25.48 -17.88 17.86
C ALA A 249 -26.51 -18.42 18.87
N ALA A 250 -27.66 -17.75 19.00
CA ALA A 250 -28.76 -18.22 19.85
C ALA A 250 -29.34 -19.58 19.39
N ARG A 251 -29.38 -19.83 18.07
CA ARG A 251 -29.92 -21.05 17.47
C ARG A 251 -28.93 -22.22 17.48
N ASN A 252 -27.73 -22.00 16.99
CA ASN A 252 -26.75 -23.06 16.76
C ASN A 252 -25.88 -23.34 18.00
N ARG A 253 -25.69 -22.35 18.87
CA ARG A 253 -24.91 -22.43 20.13
C ARG A 253 -23.45 -22.90 19.97
N ASP A 254 -22.90 -22.82 18.77
CA ASP A 254 -21.49 -23.10 18.48
C ASP A 254 -20.58 -21.90 18.79
N GLU A 255 -19.32 -22.18 19.10
CA GLU A 255 -18.33 -21.16 19.43
C GLU A 255 -18.03 -20.25 18.22
N ASP A 256 -18.05 -20.77 16.99
CA ASP A 256 -17.81 -19.96 15.79
C ASP A 256 -18.90 -18.90 15.58
N SER A 257 -20.16 -19.24 15.80
CA SER A 257 -21.27 -18.30 15.73
C SER A 257 -21.21 -17.25 16.84
N LYS A 258 -20.81 -17.62 18.07
CA LYS A 258 -20.58 -16.65 19.15
C LYS A 258 -19.41 -15.72 18.84
N ASN A 259 -18.33 -16.27 18.29
CA ASN A 259 -17.14 -15.53 17.90
C ASN A 259 -17.49 -14.50 16.80
N ALA A 260 -18.25 -14.94 15.79
CA ALA A 260 -18.75 -14.05 14.74
C ALA A 260 -19.72 -12.99 15.28
N GLU A 261 -20.64 -13.36 16.18
CA GLU A 261 -21.51 -12.40 16.87
C GLU A 261 -20.70 -11.33 17.58
N GLN A 262 -19.76 -11.73 18.43
CA GLN A 262 -18.90 -10.80 19.17
C GLN A 262 -18.17 -9.84 18.22
N ARG A 263 -17.57 -10.38 17.16
CA ARG A 263 -16.83 -9.60 16.15
C ARG A 263 -17.69 -8.53 15.50
N TYR A 264 -18.86 -8.91 15.00
CA TYR A 264 -19.72 -7.99 14.25
C TYR A 264 -20.42 -6.99 15.18
N CYS A 265 -20.78 -7.40 16.40
CA CYS A 265 -21.42 -6.51 17.36
C CYS A 265 -20.42 -5.51 17.99
N GLU A 266 -19.16 -5.92 18.23
CA GLU A 266 -18.11 -5.01 18.69
C GLU A 266 -17.84 -3.89 17.68
N VAL A 267 -17.64 -4.24 16.41
CA VAL A 267 -17.44 -3.24 15.36
C VAL A 267 -18.69 -2.40 15.12
N ALA A 268 -19.90 -2.98 15.18
CA ALA A 268 -21.13 -2.21 15.03
C ALA A 268 -21.33 -1.14 16.11
N ALA A 269 -20.79 -1.37 17.31
CA ALA A 269 -20.86 -0.42 18.43
C ALA A 269 -19.80 0.68 18.34
N THR A 270 -18.60 0.37 17.84
CA THR A 270 -17.44 1.27 17.86
C THR A 270 -17.19 2.00 16.53
N PHE A 271 -17.66 1.43 15.42
CA PHE A 271 -17.36 1.95 14.08
C PHE A 271 -18.12 3.24 13.77
N SER A 272 -17.34 4.27 13.43
CA SER A 272 -17.82 5.53 12.89
C SER A 272 -17.24 5.76 11.49
N PRO A 273 -18.08 5.94 10.46
CA PRO A 273 -17.65 6.04 9.07
C PRO A 273 -16.96 7.36 8.72
#